data_AF-A0A958FLY2-F1
#
_entry.id   AF-A0A958FLY2-F1
#
_cell.length_a   1.000
_cell.length_b   1.000
_cell.length_c   1.000
_cell.angle_alpha   90.00
_cell.angle_beta   90.00
_cell.angle_gamma   90.00
#
_symmetry.space_group_name_H-M   'P 1'
#
loop_
_entity.id
_entity.type
_entity.pdbx_description
1 polymer ?
#
loop_
_entity_poly.entity_id
_entity_poly.type
_entity_poly.pdbx_seq_one_letter_code
_entity_poly.pdbx_strand_id
1 'polypeptide(L)'
;MKMLKIDIHTHIIPEKMPVWKEKFGYGGFIQLDHHKPCCARMMKDDHFFREIQDNSWDPRRRMEECDRCRVDVQVLSTIPVMFNYWARPE
;
A
#
# COMPACT_ATOMS: atom_id res chain seq x y z
N MET A 1 -10.76 -32.43 -8.00
CA MET A 1 -9.96 -31.23 -8.35
C MET A 1 -10.16 -30.21 -7.24
N LYS A 2 -9.08 -29.59 -6.73
CA LYS A 2 -9.21 -28.50 -5.75
C LYS A 2 -9.77 -27.26 -6.47
N MET A 3 -10.80 -26.62 -5.90
CA MET A 3 -11.32 -25.36 -6.43
C MET A 3 -10.33 -24.25 -6.11
N LEU A 4 -9.95 -23.46 -7.12
CA LEU A 4 -9.06 -22.32 -6.98
C LEU A 4 -9.79 -21.17 -6.27
N LYS A 5 -9.29 -20.72 -5.12
CA LYS A 5 -9.82 -19.56 -4.38
C LYS A 5 -9.04 -18.31 -4.74
N ILE A 6 -9.70 -17.39 -5.44
CA ILE A 6 -9.13 -16.12 -5.87
C ILE A 6 -9.75 -14.99 -5.05
N ASP A 7 -8.91 -14.17 -4.44
CA ASP A 7 -9.31 -12.91 -3.81
C ASP A 7 -9.06 -11.75 -4.80
N ILE A 8 -10.14 -11.13 -5.25
CA ILE A 8 -10.10 -10.09 -6.28
C ILE A 8 -9.99 -8.67 -5.72
N HIS A 9 -10.09 -8.49 -4.40
CA HIS A 9 -10.15 -7.17 -3.77
C HIS A 9 -9.06 -7.04 -2.72
N THR A 10 -7.83 -6.79 -3.17
CA THR A 10 -6.71 -6.58 -2.27
C THR A 10 -5.88 -5.38 -2.70
N HIS A 11 -5.23 -4.75 -1.72
CA HIS A 11 -4.38 -3.60 -1.96
C HIS A 11 -2.93 -3.88 -1.56
N ILE A 12 -2.01 -3.30 -2.32
CA ILE A 12 -0.57 -3.29 -2.05
C ILE A 12 0.00 -1.88 -2.32
N ILE A 13 1.09 -1.54 -1.65
CA ILE A 13 1.84 -0.30 -1.86
C ILE A 13 3.34 -0.61 -1.87
N PRO A 14 4.18 0.11 -2.64
CA PRO A 14 5.62 -0.02 -2.53
C PRO A 14 6.11 0.34 -1.12
N GLU A 15 7.10 -0.40 -0.62
CA GLU A 15 7.72 -0.11 0.69
C GLU A 15 8.34 1.29 0.70
N LYS A 16 9.03 1.66 -0.38
CA LYS A 16 9.66 2.97 -0.57
C LYS A 16 9.06 3.65 -1.79
N MET A 17 8.72 4.92 -1.63
CA MET A 17 8.24 5.77 -2.71
C MET A 17 9.01 7.08 -2.72
N PRO A 18 9.13 7.74 -3.89
CA PRO A 18 9.64 9.11 -3.97
C PRO A 18 8.85 10.06 -3.07
N VAL A 19 9.52 11.11 -2.59
CA VAL A 19 8.85 12.24 -1.95
C VAL A 19 8.15 13.06 -3.05
N TRP A 20 6.89 12.72 -3.33
CA TRP A 20 6.12 13.33 -4.42
C TRP A 20 5.98 14.85 -4.28
N LYS A 21 5.92 15.35 -3.04
CA LYS A 21 5.91 16.80 -2.76
C LYS A 21 7.13 17.52 -3.32
N GLU A 22 8.32 16.94 -3.16
CA GLU A 22 9.57 17.47 -3.72
C GLU A 22 9.60 17.30 -5.24
N LYS A 23 9.16 16.14 -5.74
CA LYS A 23 9.14 15.84 -7.18
C LYS A 23 8.24 16.78 -7.97
N PHE A 24 7.04 17.10 -7.46
CA PHE A 24 6.04 17.90 -8.16
C PHE A 24 5.98 19.36 -7.71
N GLY A 25 6.67 19.71 -6.62
CA GLY A 25 6.75 21.09 -6.10
C GLY A 25 5.52 21.57 -5.32
N TYR A 26 4.60 20.69 -4.95
CA TYR A 26 3.42 21.02 -4.12
C TYR A 26 2.97 19.83 -3.25
N GLY A 27 2.26 20.13 -2.16
CA GLY A 27 1.81 19.13 -1.17
C GLY A 27 0.55 18.35 -1.54
N GLY A 28 0.03 17.57 -0.60
CA GLY A 28 -1.21 16.81 -0.71
C GLY A 28 -1.02 15.31 -1.04
N PHE A 29 0.21 14.86 -1.26
CA PHE A 29 0.52 13.46 -1.55
C PHE A 29 0.77 12.65 -0.28
N ILE A 30 0.55 11.33 -0.36
CA ILE A 30 0.90 10.40 0.72
C ILE A 30 2.41 10.14 0.74
N GLN A 31 2.98 10.12 1.94
CA GLN A 31 4.33 9.65 2.24
C GLN A 31 4.26 8.50 3.26
N LEU A 32 5.28 7.64 3.24
CA LEU A 32 5.43 6.57 4.23
C LEU A 32 6.52 6.90 5.23
N ASP A 33 6.15 6.96 6.50
CA ASP A 33 7.05 7.10 7.64
C ASP A 33 7.23 5.74 8.34
N HIS A 34 8.37 5.09 8.05
CA HIS A 34 8.79 3.81 8.63
C HIS A 34 9.34 3.98 10.05
N HIS A 35 8.44 4.32 10.97
CA HIS A 35 8.78 4.70 12.34
C HIS A 35 9.11 3.51 13.28
N LYS A 36 8.79 2.27 12.91
CA LYS A 36 9.12 1.06 13.70
C LYS A 36 9.21 -0.18 12.80
N PRO A 37 9.85 -1.29 13.25
CA PRO A 37 9.94 -2.51 12.46
C PRO A 37 8.56 -2.99 11.97
N CYS A 38 8.49 -3.41 10.72
CA CYS A 38 7.30 -3.96 10.08
C CYS A 38 6.06 -3.04 10.05
N CYS A 39 6.20 -1.74 10.32
CA CYS A 39 5.08 -0.80 10.32
C CYS A 39 5.47 0.56 9.74
N ALA A 40 4.54 1.18 9.03
CA ALA A 40 4.70 2.51 8.48
C ALA A 40 3.44 3.34 8.73
N ARG A 41 3.62 4.65 8.93
CA ARG A 41 2.52 5.61 8.95
C ARG A 41 2.37 6.20 7.56
N MET A 42 1.17 6.20 7.03
CA MET A 42 0.79 6.99 5.88
C MET A 42 0.53 8.41 6.36
N MET A 43 1.34 9.35 5.90
CA MET A 43 1.25 10.77 6.21
C MET A 43 0.79 11.54 4.98
N LYS A 44 -0.17 12.46 5.13
CA LYS A 44 -0.56 13.40 4.09
C LYS A 44 -0.11 14.79 4.50
N ASP A 45 0.97 15.27 3.88
CA ASP A 45 1.74 16.40 4.43
C ASP A 45 2.05 16.13 5.92
N ASP A 46 1.68 17.05 6.81
CA ASP A 46 1.93 16.92 8.25
C ASP A 46 0.83 16.14 9.01
N HIS A 47 -0.18 15.62 8.32
CA HIS A 47 -1.32 14.96 8.94
C HIS A 47 -1.19 13.43 8.88
N PHE A 48 -1.38 12.78 10.03
CA PHE A 48 -1.51 11.32 10.09
C PHE A 48 -2.79 10.86 9.38
N PHE A 49 -2.65 9.98 8.40
CA PHE A 49 -3.79 9.37 7.72
C PHE A 49 -4.15 8.01 8.31
N ARG A 50 -3.20 7.05 8.31
CA ARG A 50 -3.35 5.73 8.92
C ARG A 50 -2.02 5.02 9.14
N GLU A 51 -1.99 4.02 10.02
CA GLU A 51 -0.85 3.10 10.14
C GLU A 51 -1.11 1.83 9.31
N ILE A 52 -0.05 1.31 8.68
CA ILE A 52 -0.05 0.07 7.89
C ILE A 52 1.08 -0.84 8.37
N GLN A 53 0.90 -2.15 8.18
CA GLN A 53 1.88 -3.18 8.52
C GLN A 53 2.56 -3.72 7.26
N ASP A 54 3.64 -4.46 7.46
CA ASP A 54 4.47 -5.07 6.42
C ASP A 54 3.70 -5.88 5.39
N ASN A 55 2.59 -6.52 5.73
CA ASN A 55 1.71 -7.17 4.76
C ASN A 55 1.12 -6.22 3.68
N SER A 56 1.26 -4.91 3.83
CA SER A 56 0.88 -3.92 2.80
C SER A 56 1.94 -3.73 1.72
N TRP A 57 3.19 -4.20 1.92
CA TRP A 57 4.29 -4.07 0.93
C TRP A 57 5.20 -5.29 0.80
N ASP A 58 5.35 -6.12 1.84
CA ASP A 58 6.16 -7.34 1.84
C ASP A 58 5.39 -8.53 1.24
N PRO A 59 5.80 -9.04 0.06
CA PRO A 59 5.12 -10.17 -0.56
C PRO A 59 5.25 -11.46 0.25
N ARG A 60 6.34 -11.68 1.00
CA ARG A 60 6.53 -12.90 1.80
C ARG A 60 5.52 -12.98 2.93
N ARG A 61 5.38 -11.88 3.66
CA ARG A 61 4.35 -11.74 4.70
C ARG A 61 2.98 -12.05 4.14
N ARG A 62 2.62 -11.48 2.99
CA ARG A 62 1.34 -11.73 2.33
C ARG A 62 1.13 -13.19 1.95
N MET A 63 2.16 -13.87 1.43
CA MET A 63 2.07 -15.30 1.09
C MET A 63 1.76 -16.15 2.33
N GLU A 64 2.40 -15.88 3.47
CA GLU A 64 2.09 -16.56 4.75
C GLU A 64 0.63 -16.37 5.18
N GLU A 65 0.08 -15.17 4.96
CA GLU A 65 -1.32 -14.88 5.28
C GLU A 65 -2.29 -15.54 4.29
N CYS A 66 -1.95 -15.56 3.00
CA CYS A 66 -2.70 -16.30 1.98
C CYS A 66 -2.80 -17.78 2.33
N ASP A 67 -1.70 -18.42 2.72
CA ASP A 67 -1.66 -19.81 3.15
C ASP A 67 -2.56 -20.05 4.37
N ARG A 68 -2.48 -19.17 5.38
CA ARG A 68 -3.32 -19.23 6.59
C ARG A 68 -4.82 -19.07 6.27
N CYS A 69 -5.15 -18.17 5.34
CA CYS A 69 -6.53 -17.89 4.90
C CYS A 69 -7.03 -18.83 3.80
N ARG A 70 -6.17 -19.77 3.35
CA ARG A 70 -6.42 -20.70 2.24
C ARG A 70 -6.82 -20.00 0.94
N VAL A 71 -6.24 -18.84 0.66
CA VAL A 71 -6.38 -18.09 -0.60
C VAL A 71 -5.25 -18.51 -1.53
N ASP A 72 -5.57 -18.97 -2.74
CA ASP A 72 -4.57 -19.47 -3.68
C ASP A 72 -3.96 -18.32 -4.51
N VAL A 73 -4.76 -17.29 -4.84
CA VAL A 73 -4.32 -16.13 -5.66
C VAL A 73 -4.96 -14.84 -5.14
N GLN A 74 -4.18 -13.76 -5.11
CA GLN A 74 -4.69 -12.40 -4.90
C GLN A 74 -4.48 -11.55 -6.16
N VAL A 75 -5.50 -10.77 -6.53
CA VAL A 75 -5.37 -9.69 -7.51
C VAL A 75 -5.04 -8.41 -6.77
N LEU A 76 -3.91 -7.79 -7.11
CA LEU A 76 -3.36 -6.64 -6.40
C LEU A 76 -3.76 -5.33 -7.08
N SER A 77 -4.32 -4.41 -6.30
CA SER A 77 -4.59 -3.02 -6.69
C SER A 77 -3.79 -2.04 -5.84
N THR A 78 -3.64 -0.79 -6.28
CA THR A 78 -3.12 0.27 -5.40
C THR A 78 -4.17 0.67 -4.35
N ILE A 79 -3.74 1.29 -3.26
CA ILE A 79 -4.64 1.83 -2.22
C ILE A 79 -5.37 3.07 -2.79
N PRO A 80 -6.70 3.22 -2.65
CA PRO A 80 -7.44 4.32 -3.30
C PRO A 80 -6.94 5.75 -3.00
N VAL A 81 -6.38 5.99 -1.81
CA VAL A 81 -5.79 7.30 -1.46
C VAL A 81 -4.60 7.67 -2.36
N MET A 82 -4.00 6.69 -3.04
CA MET A 82 -2.90 6.85 -3.99
C MET A 82 -3.35 7.18 -5.40
N PHE A 83 -4.66 7.28 -5.68
CA PHE A 83 -5.17 7.61 -7.02
C PHE A 83 -4.79 9.01 -7.48
N ASN A 84 -4.70 9.97 -6.55
CA ASN A 84 -4.26 11.34 -6.81
C ASN A 84 -4.99 12.04 -7.98
N TYR A 85 -6.27 11.73 -8.24
CA TYR A 85 -7.04 12.34 -9.34
C TYR A 85 -7.24 13.86 -9.22
N TRP A 86 -6.94 14.44 -8.06
CA TRP A 86 -6.96 15.88 -7.81
C TRP A 86 -5.65 16.58 -8.23
N ALA A 87 -4.57 15.82 -8.45
CA ALA A 87 -3.28 16.37 -8.82
C ALA A 87 -3.32 16.95 -10.23
N ARG A 88 -2.37 17.85 -10.53
CA ARG A 88 -2.22 18.41 -11.87
C ARG A 88 -1.83 17.27 -12.83
N PRO A 89 -2.57 17.05 -13.93
CA PRO A 89 -2.15 16.10 -14.95
C PRO A 89 -0.84 16.57 -15.60
N GLU A 90 0.03 15.63 -15.93
CA GLU A 90 1.23 15.86 -16.74
C GLU A 90 0.91 15.82 -18.24
#